data_AF-A0A8I1RBV1-F1
#
_entry.id   AF-A0A8I1RBV1-F1
#
_cell.length_a   1.000
_cell.length_b   1.000
_cell.length_c   1.000
_cell.angle_alpha   90.00
_cell.angle_beta   90.00
_cell.angle_gamma   90.00
#
_symmetry.space_group_name_H-M   'P 1'
#
loop_
_entity.id
_entity.type
_entity.pdbx_description
1 polymer ?
#
loop_
_entity_poly.entity_id
_entity_poly.type
_entity_poly.pdbx_seq_one_letter_code
_entity_poly.pdbx_strand_id
1 'polypeptide(L)' 'MQPLMGQARSELSLGLCSFPSGRDVIFYEPVQEGIDVVLVLHAARDIDIGFAG' A
#
# COMPACT_ATOMS: atom_id res chain seq x y z
N MET A 1 -5.81 11.44 7.26
CA MET A 1 -5.63 10.59 6.06
C MET A 1 -7.00 10.39 5.45
N GLN A 2 -7.28 10.93 4.26
CA GLN A 2 -8.51 10.57 3.54
C GLN A 2 -8.23 9.26 2.78
N PRO A 3 -9.00 8.17 2.99
CA PRO A 3 -8.71 6.85 2.42
C PRO A 3 -8.60 6.82 0.88
N LEU A 4 -9.23 7.79 0.21
CA LEU A 4 -9.26 7.91 -1.25
C LEU A 4 -8.09 8.74 -1.83
N MET A 5 -7.17 9.24 -1.01
CA MET A 5 -5.99 10.00 -1.47
C MET A 5 -4.81 9.10 -1.91
N GLY A 6 -4.87 7.80 -1.66
CA GLY A 6 -3.85 6.85 -2.11
C GLY A 6 -3.97 6.50 -3.59
N GLN A 7 -2.86 6.14 -4.21
CA GLN A 7 -2.83 5.68 -5.60
C GLN A 7 -3.35 4.26 -5.68
N ALA A 8 -4.38 4.02 -6.51
CA ALA A 8 -4.84 2.67 -6.82
C ALA A 8 -3.71 1.84 -7.46
N ARG A 9 -3.57 0.60 -6.97
CA ARG A 9 -2.57 -0.39 -7.37
C ARG A 9 -3.23 -1.61 -7.99
N SER A 10 -4.19 -1.37 -8.89
CA SER A 10 -4.92 -2.43 -9.60
C SER A 10 -4.02 -3.34 -10.42
N GLU A 11 -2.78 -2.91 -10.72
CA GLU A 11 -1.74 -3.73 -11.33
C GLU A 11 -1.20 -4.85 -10.42
N LEU A 12 -1.38 -4.73 -9.10
CA LEU A 12 -0.96 -5.73 -8.11
C LEU A 12 -2.14 -6.53 -7.56
N SER A 13 -3.26 -5.84 -7.24
CA SER A 13 -4.51 -6.47 -6.82
C SER A 13 -5.67 -5.49 -6.95
N LEU A 14 -6.88 -6.00 -7.24
CA LEU A 14 -8.09 -5.19 -7.34
C LEU A 14 -8.45 -4.62 -5.96
N GLY A 15 -8.65 -3.31 -5.87
CA GLY A 15 -9.03 -2.63 -4.62
C GLY A 15 -7.85 -2.22 -3.74
N LEU A 16 -6.62 -2.60 -4.10
CA LEU A 16 -5.42 -2.18 -3.38
C LEU A 16 -5.08 -0.72 -3.68
N CYS A 17 -4.72 0.02 -2.64
CA CYS A 17 -4.19 1.39 -2.71
C CYS A 17 -2.81 1.45 -2.08
N SER A 18 -2.00 2.43 -2.49
CA SER A 18 -0.73 2.75 -1.86
C SER A 18 -0.62 4.22 -1.49
N PHE A 19 0.05 4.51 -0.37
CA PHE A 19 0.28 5.88 0.09
C PHE A 19 1.74 6.06 0.54
N PRO A 20 2.48 7.04 -0.03
CA PRO A 20 3.82 7.38 0.43
C PRO A 20 3.75 8.15 1.75
N SER A 21 4.45 7.65 2.78
CA SER A 21 4.54 8.29 4.09
C SER A 21 6.01 8.42 4.50
N GLY A 22 6.59 9.60 4.29
CA GLY A 22 8.00 9.84 4.58
C GLY A 22 8.91 8.96 3.73
N ARG A 23 9.56 7.98 4.36
CA ARG A 23 10.44 7.00 3.69
C ARG A 23 9.76 5.65 3.45
N ASP A 24 8.48 5.55 3.71
CA ASP A 24 7.76 4.28 3.65
C ASP A 24 6.64 4.36 2.62
N VAL A 25 6.22 3.20 2.12
CA VAL A 25 5.03 3.04 1.30
C VAL A 25 4.08 2.11 2.03
N ILE A 26 2.87 2.58 2.28
CA ILE A 26 1.81 1.82 2.94
C ILE A 26 0.87 1.29 1.85
N PHE A 27 0.65 -0.01 1.80
CA PHE A 27 -0.37 -0.66 0.98
C PHE A 27 -1.58 -1.00 1.84
N TYR A 28 -2.78 -0.71 1.35
CA TYR A 28 -4.01 -0.87 2.11
C TYR A 28 -5.21 -1.09 1.19
N GLU A 29 -6.29 -1.64 1.73
CA GLU A 29 -7.60 -1.71 1.09
C GLU A 29 -8.59 -0.78 1.82
N PRO A 30 -9.35 0.07 1.11
CA PRO A 30 -10.37 0.89 1.74
C PRO A 30 -11.54 0.02 2.21
N VAL A 31 -11.97 0.22 3.45
CA VAL A 31 -13.16 -0.41 4.04
C VAL A 31 -14.14 0.66 4.53
N GLN A 32 -15.38 0.27 4.84
CA GLN A 32 -16.47 1.22 5.13
C GLN A 32 -16.14 2.24 6.23
N GLU A 33 -15.33 1.87 7.22
CA GLU A 33 -14.93 2.74 8.33
C GLU A 33 -13.41 3.02 8.38
N GLY A 34 -12.71 2.94 7.24
CA GLY A 34 -11.29 3.29 7.20
C GLY A 34 -10.49 2.54 6.15
N ILE A 35 -9.37 1.97 6.58
CA ILE A 35 -8.46 1.19 5.74
C ILE A 35 -8.04 -0.07 6.49
N ASP A 36 -7.87 -1.16 5.76
CA ASP A 36 -7.15 -2.34 6.24
C ASP A 36 -5.72 -2.30 5.70
N VAL A 37 -4.71 -2.35 6.57
CA VAL A 37 -3.31 -2.21 6.18
C VAL A 37 -2.78 -3.58 5.80
N VAL A 38 -2.43 -3.74 4.52
CA VAL A 38 -1.96 -5.01 3.95
C VAL A 38 -0.45 -5.16 4.14
N LEU A 39 0.32 -4.09 3.88
CA LEU A 39 1.79 -4.13 3.95
C LEU A 39 2.37 -2.73 4.15
N VAL A 40 3.48 -2.63 4.89
CA VAL A 40 4.29 -1.41 4.99
C VAL A 40 5.69 -1.73 4.51
N LEU A 41 6.14 -1.06 3.45
CA LEU A 41 7.49 -1.19 2.91
C LEU A 41 8.35 0.00 3.32
N HIS A 42 9.52 -0.27 3.86
CA HIS A 42 10.52 0.76 4.17
C HIS A 42 11.43 0.99 2.95
N ALA A 43 11.46 2.21 2.38
CA ALA A 43 12.22 2.50 1.16
C ALA A 43 13.75 2.34 1.29
N ALA A 44 14.26 2.10 2.50
CA ALA A 44 15.66 1.82 2.77
C ALA A 44 15.99 0.34 3.05
N ARG A 45 14.99 -0.55 3.15
CA ARG A 45 15.21 -1.98 3.47
C ARG A 45 14.60 -2.97 2.47
N ASP A 46 13.53 -2.64 1.77
CA ASP A 46 12.79 -3.61 0.94
C ASP A 46 12.96 -3.44 -0.57
N ILE A 47 14.20 -3.38 -1.07
CA ILE A 47 14.47 -3.71 -2.48
C ILE A 47 14.53 -5.25 -2.68
N ASP A 48 14.45 -6.04 -1.60
CA ASP A 48 14.62 -7.50 -1.63
C ASP A 48 13.34 -8.31 -1.32
N ILE A 49 12.16 -7.76 -1.67
CA ILE A 49 10.93 -8.57 -1.73
C ILE A 49 10.63 -8.85 -3.20
N GLY A 50 11.25 -9.91 -3.71
CA GLY A 50 10.76 -10.57 -4.91
C GLY A 50 9.39 -11.16 -4.62
N PHE A 51 8.36 -10.68 -5.33
CA PHE A 51 7.07 -11.35 -5.36
C PHE A 51 7.28 -12.74 -6.00
N ALA A 52 7.36 -13.78 -5.17
CA ALA A 52 7.23 -15.16 -5.63
C ALA A 52 5.75 -15.40 -5.94
N GLY A 53 5.47 -15.77 -7.19
CA GLY A 53 4.14 -16.04 -7.72
C GLY A 53 3.52 -17.34 -7.25
#